data_AF-U6Q2C5-F1
#
_entry.id   AF-U6Q2C5-F1
#
_cell.length_a   1.000
_cell.length_b   1.000
_cell.length_c   1.000
_cell.angle_alpha   90.00
_cell.angle_beta   90.00
_cell.angle_gamma   90.00
#
_symmetry.space_group_name_H-M   'P 1'
#
loop_
_entity.id
_entity.type
_entity.pdbx_description
1 polymer ?
#
loop_
_entity_poly.entity_id
_entity_poly.type
_entity_poly.pdbx_seq_one_letter_code
_entity_poly.pdbx_strand_id
1 'polypeptide(L)'
;MKEQPIEAVMWRTLKILRRCDYDTLLAHINMTHPCTDRRLSRYLNNVIELGFVKHSGGGGQYALRKGSLRMTPSAPASAPIFRKGVQYD
;
A
#
# COMPACT_ATOMS: atom_id res chain seq x y z
N MET A 1 18.16 -5.76 -12.62
CA MET A 1 17.38 -5.96 -11.37
C MET A 1 15.93 -6.19 -11.77
N LYS A 2 15.23 -7.19 -11.23
CA LYS A 2 13.79 -7.35 -11.53
C LYS A 2 13.05 -6.14 -10.94
N GLU A 3 12.48 -5.31 -11.79
CA GLU A 3 11.62 -4.20 -11.38
C GLU A 3 10.44 -4.79 -10.59
N GLN A 4 10.42 -4.52 -9.28
CA GLN A 4 9.28 -4.91 -8.47
C GLN A 4 8.16 -3.92 -8.75
N PRO A 5 6.90 -4.39 -8.91
CA PRO A 5 5.78 -3.48 -9.04
C PRO A 5 5.71 -2.59 -7.79
N ILE A 6 5.53 -1.29 -7.98
CA ILE A 6 5.55 -0.31 -6.89
C ILE A 6 4.51 -0.61 -5.81
N GLU A 7 3.40 -1.26 -6.17
CA GLU A 7 2.38 -1.67 -5.20
C GLU A 7 2.87 -2.78 -4.26
N ALA A 8 3.85 -3.60 -4.70
CA ALA A 8 4.52 -4.54 -3.82
C ALA A 8 5.46 -3.83 -2.83
N VAL A 9 6.08 -2.73 -3.27
CA VAL A 9 6.89 -1.85 -2.43
C VAL A 9 5.99 -1.17 -1.39
N MET A 10 4.86 -0.58 -1.81
CA MET A 10 3.85 0.02 -0.92
C MET A 10 3.40 -0.96 0.17
N TRP A 11 3.04 -2.19 -0.21
CA TRP A 11 2.63 -3.22 0.75
C TRP A 11 3.75 -3.60 1.72
N ARG A 12 4.96 -3.77 1.21
CA ARG A 12 6.12 -4.10 2.04
C ARG A 12 6.40 -3.00 3.05
N THR A 13 6.37 -1.75 2.62
CA THR A 13 6.57 -0.59 3.50
C THR A 13 5.50 -0.53 4.59
N LEU A 14 4.23 -0.74 4.25
CA LEU A 14 3.16 -0.88 5.25
C LEU A 14 3.47 -2.00 6.25
N LYS A 15 3.87 -3.20 5.79
CA LYS A 15 4.19 -4.34 6.67
C LYS A 15 5.35 -4.04 7.63
N ILE A 16 6.34 -3.28 7.17
CA ILE A 16 7.49 -2.85 7.98
C ILE A 16 7.04 -1.84 9.04
N LEU A 17 6.38 -0.76 8.61
CA LEU A 17 6.00 0.34 9.49
C LEU A 17 4.87 -0.05 10.46
N ARG A 18 3.95 -0.93 10.05
CA ARG A 18 2.74 -1.41 10.75
C ARG A 18 1.71 -0.33 11.09
N ARG A 19 2.16 0.88 11.41
CA ARG A 19 1.39 2.09 11.67
C ARG A 19 2.20 3.30 11.20
N CYS A 20 1.63 4.13 10.35
CA CYS A 20 2.28 5.33 9.83
C CYS A 20 1.25 6.36 9.37
N ASP A 21 1.61 7.63 9.36
CA ASP A 21 0.89 8.65 8.59
C ASP A 21 1.19 8.52 7.09
N TYR A 22 0.43 9.28 6.30
CA TYR A 22 0.51 9.29 4.85
C TYR A 22 1.89 9.74 4.34
N ASP A 23 2.40 10.86 4.86
CA ASP A 23 3.65 11.48 4.41
C ASP A 23 4.86 10.59 4.68
N THR A 24 4.92 9.98 5.85
CA THR A 24 5.96 9.02 6.23
C THR A 24 5.98 7.82 5.28
N LEU A 25 4.79 7.33 4.90
CA LEU A 25 4.67 6.21 3.96
C LEU A 25 5.16 6.62 2.56
N LEU A 26 4.73 7.79 2.08
CA LEU A 26 5.13 8.32 0.78
C LEU A 26 6.64 8.54 0.69
N ALA A 27 7.24 9.14 1.73
CA ALA A 27 8.67 9.37 1.82
C ALA A 27 9.46 8.06 1.75
N HIS A 28 9.07 7.05 2.54
CA HIS A 28 9.74 5.75 2.53
C HIS A 28 9.67 5.03 1.18
N ILE A 29 8.54 5.11 0.48
CA ILE A 29 8.41 4.51 -0.84
C ILE A 29 9.32 5.25 -1.83
N ASN A 30 9.29 6.59 -1.81
CA ASN A 30 10.08 7.46 -2.70
C ASN A 30 11.60 7.31 -2.52
N MET A 31 12.09 6.79 -1.39
CA MET A 31 13.50 6.45 -1.23
C MET A 31 13.97 5.34 -2.18
N THR A 32 13.05 4.50 -2.67
CA THR A 32 13.40 3.33 -3.49
C THR A 32 12.69 3.30 -4.83
N HIS A 33 11.48 3.83 -4.92
CA HIS A 33 10.67 3.84 -6.14
C HIS A 33 9.86 5.15 -6.22
N PRO A 34 9.87 5.85 -7.36
CA PRO A 34 9.10 7.07 -7.52
C PRO A 34 7.59 6.79 -7.41
N CYS A 35 6.95 7.40 -6.43
CA CYS A 35 5.55 7.26 -6.11
C CYS A 35 4.88 8.63 -6.09
N THR A 36 3.81 8.77 -6.86
CA THR A 36 2.96 9.96 -6.81
C THR A 36 1.93 9.84 -5.69
N ASP A 37 1.54 10.99 -5.16
CA ASP A 37 0.48 11.13 -4.17
C ASP A 37 -0.81 10.41 -4.61
N ARG A 38 -1.28 10.73 -5.82
CA ARG A 38 -2.49 10.14 -6.40
C ARG A 38 -2.44 8.60 -6.44
N ARG A 39 -1.27 8.02 -6.74
CA ARG A 39 -1.10 6.57 -6.81
C ARG A 39 -1.14 5.94 -5.42
N LEU A 40 -0.46 6.54 -4.43
CA LEU A 40 -0.48 6.06 -3.06
C LEU A 40 -1.88 6.16 -2.44
N SER A 41 -2.56 7.28 -2.63
CA SER A 41 -3.95 7.49 -2.19
C SER A 41 -4.90 6.44 -2.77
N ARG A 42 -4.83 6.16 -4.08
CA ARG A 42 -5.65 5.11 -4.70
C ARG A 42 -5.35 3.73 -4.13
N TYR A 43 -4.07 3.42 -3.94
CA TYR A 43 -3.66 2.16 -3.34
C TYR A 43 -4.20 2.00 -1.91
N LEU A 44 -4.05 3.03 -1.07
CA LEU A 44 -4.51 3.04 0.32
C LEU A 44 -6.03 2.85 0.43
N ASN A 45 -6.81 3.57 -0.39
CA ASN A 45 -8.27 3.41 -0.43
C ASN A 45 -8.66 1.96 -0.72
N ASN A 46 -8.05 1.34 -1.74
CA ASN A 46 -8.35 -0.05 -2.08
C ASN A 46 -8.01 -1.02 -0.92
N VAL A 47 -6.86 -0.86 -0.25
CA VAL A 47 -6.50 -1.76 0.86
C VAL A 47 -7.30 -1.50 2.13
N ILE A 48 -7.89 -0.30 2.28
CA ILE A 48 -8.85 0.02 3.33
C ILE A 48 -10.20 -0.64 3.04
N GLU A 49 -10.72 -0.51 1.82
CA GLU A 49 -11.98 -1.13 1.40
C GLU A 49 -11.93 -2.66 1.53
N LEU A 50 -10.79 -3.26 1.19
CA LEU A 50 -10.55 -4.70 1.36
C LEU A 50 -10.34 -5.10 2.83
N GLY A 51 -10.32 -4.13 3.75
CA GLY A 51 -10.19 -4.37 5.18
C GLY A 51 -8.81 -4.81 5.64
N PHE A 52 -7.75 -4.55 4.85
CA PHE A 52 -6.37 -4.85 5.24
C PHE A 52 -5.75 -3.77 6.13
N VAL A 53 -6.10 -2.52 5.86
CA VAL A 53 -5.62 -1.34 6.57
C VAL A 53 -6.82 -0.64 7.20
N LYS A 54 -6.65 -0.15 8.43
CA LYS A 54 -7.58 0.75 9.08
C LYS A 54 -7.02 2.15 9.04
N HIS A 55 -7.81 3.09 8.54
CA HIS A 55 -7.53 4.52 8.68
C HIS A 55 -8.16 5.01 10.00
N SER A 56 -7.34 5.50 10.93
CA SER A 56 -7.82 6.09 12.18
C SER A 56 -8.00 7.59 11.99
N GLY A 57 -9.24 8.04 11.91
CA GLY A 57 -9.60 9.46 11.72
C GLY A 57 -9.09 10.43 12.79
N GLY A 58 -8.64 9.93 13.95
CA GLY A 58 -8.08 10.77 15.03
C GLY A 58 -6.65 11.27 14.81
N GLY A 59 -6.05 11.08 13.63
CA GLY A 59 -4.70 11.59 13.34
C GLY A 59 -4.14 11.25 11.97
N GLY A 60 -4.97 10.89 10.98
CA GLY A 60 -4.51 10.57 9.62
C GLY A 60 -3.62 9.33 9.52
N GLN A 61 -3.67 8.44 10.51
CA GLN A 61 -2.77 7.29 10.58
C GLN A 61 -3.39 6.03 9.96
N TYR A 62 -2.60 5.33 9.17
CA TYR A 62 -2.89 4.03 8.57
C TYR A 62 -2.26 2.94 9.43
N ALA A 63 -3.06 1.95 9.83
CA ALA A 63 -2.60 0.82 10.62
C ALA A 63 -3.01 -0.51 9.96
N LEU A 64 -2.06 -1.43 9.84
CA LEU A 64 -2.34 -2.78 9.38
C LEU A 64 -3.20 -3.53 10.39
N ARG A 65 -4.21 -4.26 9.92
CA ARG A 65 -5.00 -5.13 10.79
C ARG A 65 -4.21 -6.41 11.12
N LYS A 66 -4.32 -6.85 12.37
CA LYS A 66 -3.57 -8.00 12.94
C LYS A 66 -3.73 -9.30 12.14
N GLY A 67 -4.86 -9.50 11.46
CA GLY A 67 -5.12 -10.67 10.59
C GLY A 67 -4.50 -10.57 9.19
N SER A 68 -4.27 -9.37 8.69
CA SER A 68 -3.83 -9.12 7.31
C SER A 68 -2.39 -9.57 7.03
N LEU A 69 -1.56 -9.62 8.07
CA LEU A 69 -0.19 -10.14 8.00
C LEU A 69 -0.15 -11.65 7.70
N ARG A 70 -1.19 -12.40 8.07
CA ARG A 70 -1.28 -13.85 7.85
C ARG A 70 -2.04 -14.22 6.57
N MET A 71 -2.93 -13.35 6.10
CA MET A 71 -3.81 -13.66 4.96
C MET A 71 -3.15 -13.48 3.59
N THR A 72 -2.04 -12.74 3.49
CA THR A 72 -1.43 -12.45 2.17
C THR A 72 0.09 -12.31 2.27
N PRO A 73 0.87 -13.34 1.86
CA PRO A 73 2.33 -13.23 1.79
C PRO A 73 2.77 -12.23 0.71
N SER A 74 2.01 -12.11 -0.38
CA SER A 74 2.18 -11.15 -1.47
C SER A 74 1.35 -9.88 -1.27
N ALA A 75 1.64 -8.83 -2.04
CA ALA A 75 0.88 -7.58 -1.99
C ALA A 75 -0.56 -7.79 -2.46
N PRO A 76 -1.57 -7.19 -1.79
CA PRO A 76 -2.95 -7.27 -2.24
C PRO A 76 -3.13 -6.74 -3.67
N ALA A 77 -2.24 -5.84 -4.13
CA ALA A 77 -2.20 -5.36 -5.51
C ALA A 77 -1.66 -6.35 -6.56
N SER A 78 -1.11 -7.49 -6.16
CA SER A 78 -0.88 -8.61 -7.09
C SER A 78 -2.16 -9.40 -7.36
N ALA A 79 -3.24 -9.16 -6.61
CA ALA A 79 -4.54 -9.81 -6.83
C ALA A 79 -5.27 -9.20 -8.04
N PRO A 80 -6.03 -10.01 -8.80
CA PRO A 80 -6.69 -9.59 -10.05
C PRO A 80 -7.67 -8.41 -9.90
N ILE A 81 -8.14 -8.12 -8.69
CA ILE A 81 -8.96 -6.93 -8.34
C ILE A 81 -8.25 -5.60 -8.66
N PHE A 82 -6.91 -5.57 -8.63
CA PHE A 82 -6.11 -4.40 -9.02
C PHE A 82 -5.68 -4.41 -10.49
N ARG A 83 -5.90 -5.52 -11.20
CA ARG A 83 -5.48 -5.72 -12.61
C ARG A 83 -6.58 -5.48 -13.63
N LYS A 84 -7.82 -5.18 -13.21
CA LYS A 84 -8.89 -4.85 -14.15
C LYS A 84 -8.72 -3.40 -14.64
N GLY A 85 -7.89 -3.22 -15.69
CA GLY A 85 -8.11 -2.19 -16.70
C GLY A 85 -7.21 -0.95 -16.76
N VAL A 86 -5.88 -1.02 -16.57
CA VAL A 86 -5.02 0.13 -16.93
C VAL A 86 -3.71 -0.36 -17.59
N GLN A 87 -3.60 -0.12 -18.90
CA GLN A 87 -2.33 -0.10 -19.63
C GLN A 87 -1.37 0.89 -18.95
N TYR A 88 -0.15 0.45 -18.72
CA TYR A 88 0.94 1.35 -18.36
C TYR A 88 1.41 2.03 -19.65
N ASP A 89 1.21 3.35 -19.73
CA ASP A 89 2.00 4.24 -20.59
C ASP A 89 3.35 4.49 -19.91
#